data_AF-A0A429IIQ8-F1
#
_entry.id   AF-A0A429IIQ8-F1
#
_cell.length_a   1.000
_cell.length_b   1.000
_cell.length_c   1.000
_cell.angle_alpha   90.00
_cell.angle_beta   90.00
_cell.angle_gamma   90.00
#
_symmetry.space_group_name_H-M   'P 1'
#
loop_
_entity.id
_entity.type
_entity.pdbx_description
1 polymer ?
#
loop_
_entity_poly.entity_id
_entity_poly.type
_entity_poly.pdbx_seq_one_letter_code
_entity_poly.pdbx_strand_id
1 'polypeptide(L)'
;MVLHDLRYSARTLTEAARESRRPRPRRVRRTVATHSFPRYQRDRSVARWSAREERRARQLLRRQVGSLLGLVNSAAGELALDAVDTVDVSPVRHRRGSLWLA
;
A
#
# COMPACT_ATOMS: atom_id res chain seq x y z
N MET A 1 -18.35 -12.93 10.50
CA MET A 1 -19.35 -11.89 10.84
C MET A 1 -20.67 -12.24 10.17
N VAL A 2 -21.81 -12.07 10.87
CA VAL A 2 -23.14 -12.27 10.26
C VAL A 2 -23.66 -10.91 9.79
N LEU A 3 -23.83 -10.77 8.47
CA LEU A 3 -24.38 -9.55 7.86
C LEU A 3 -25.80 -9.82 7.37
N HIS A 4 -26.67 -8.82 7.53
CA HIS A 4 -28.01 -8.82 6.98
C HIS A 4 -28.05 -7.91 5.75
N ASP A 5 -28.38 -8.48 4.60
CA ASP A 5 -28.55 -7.76 3.33
C ASP A 5 -30.04 -7.72 2.97
N LEU A 6 -30.46 -6.69 2.23
CA LEU A 6 -31.83 -6.54 1.73
C LEU A 6 -31.82 -6.79 0.23
N ARG A 7 -32.41 -7.93 -0.21
CA ARG A 7 -32.43 -8.30 -1.62
C ARG A 7 -33.83 -8.43 -2.18
N TYR A 8 -33.99 -7.98 -3.42
CA TYR A 8 -35.11 -8.35 -4.26
C TYR A 8 -34.78 -9.66 -4.95
N SER A 9 -35.61 -10.68 -4.76
CA SER A 9 -35.56 -11.88 -5.59
C SER A 9 -36.43 -11.68 -6.83
N ALA A 10 -36.12 -12.39 -7.91
CA ALA A 10 -36.97 -12.39 -9.12
C ALA A 10 -38.44 -12.66 -8.75
N ARG A 11 -38.69 -13.65 -7.89
CA ARG A 11 -40.02 -13.98 -7.36
C ARG A 11 -40.69 -12.79 -6.65
N THR A 12 -39.96 -12.07 -5.80
CA THR A 12 -40.47 -10.89 -5.08
C THR A 12 -40.86 -9.74 -6.02
N LEU A 13 -40.12 -9.58 -7.12
CA LEU A 13 -40.44 -8.60 -8.16
C LEU A 13 -41.67 -9.03 -8.95
N THR A 14 -41.76 -10.32 -9.34
CA THR A 14 -42.91 -10.86 -10.07
C THR A 14 -44.21 -10.80 -9.26
N GLU A 15 -44.17 -11.15 -7.97
CA GLU A 15 -45.34 -11.05 -7.07
C GLU A 15 -45.80 -9.59 -6.91
N ALA A 16 -44.87 -8.67 -6.69
CA ALA A 16 -45.21 -7.25 -6.57
C ALA A 16 -45.81 -6.65 -7.85
N ALA A 17 -45.30 -7.08 -9.01
CA ALA A 17 -45.84 -6.68 -10.31
C ALA A 17 -47.26 -7.24 -10.53
N ARG A 18 -47.51 -8.51 -10.17
CA ARG A 18 -48.86 -9.13 -10.23
C ARG A 18 -49.86 -8.42 -9.33
N GLU A 19 -49.42 -7.97 -8.16
CA GLU A 19 -50.26 -7.33 -7.15
C GLU A 19 -50.31 -5.79 -7.33
N SER A 20 -49.78 -5.25 -8.43
CA SER A 20 -49.71 -3.81 -8.75
C SER A 20 -49.20 -2.95 -7.59
N ARG A 21 -48.24 -3.49 -6.82
CA ARG A 21 -47.70 -2.83 -5.63
C ARG A 21 -46.19 -2.66 -5.71
N ARG A 22 -45.67 -1.77 -4.87
CA ARG A 22 -44.22 -1.57 -4.75
C ARG A 22 -43.55 -2.83 -4.17
N PRO A 23 -42.47 -3.35 -4.80
CA PRO A 23 -41.72 -4.47 -4.25
C PRO A 23 -41.04 -4.08 -2.93
N ARG A 24 -41.02 -5.01 -1.98
CA ARG A 24 -40.32 -4.85 -0.69
C ARG A 24 -39.17 -5.86 -0.62
N PRO A 25 -37.94 -5.43 -0.30
CA PRO A 25 -36.79 -6.33 -0.27
C PRO A 25 -36.89 -7.27 0.95
N ARG A 26 -36.38 -8.49 0.80
CA ARG A 26 -36.35 -9.47 1.90
C ARG A 26 -34.99 -9.45 2.57
N ARG A 27 -35.00 -9.61 3.90
CA ARG A 27 -33.78 -9.73 4.70
C ARG A 27 -33.14 -11.10 4.47
N VAL A 28 -31.91 -11.10 3.98
CA VAL A 28 -31.09 -12.30 3.77
C VAL A 28 -29.95 -12.28 4.77
N ARG A 29 -29.80 -13.36 5.53
CA ARG A 29 -28.68 -13.55 6.44
C ARG A 29 -27.52 -14.16 5.66
N ARG A 30 -26.36 -13.49 5.66
CA ARG A 30 -25.13 -13.99 5.04
C ARG A 30 -24.06 -14.15 6.11
N THR A 31 -23.46 -15.34 6.14
CA THR A 31 -22.20 -15.54 6.84
C THR A 31 -21.09 -15.04 5.94
N VAL A 32 -20.36 -14.02 6.38
CA VAL A 32 -19.24 -13.46 5.63
C VAL A 32 -17.97 -13.59 6.46
N ALA A 33 -16.94 -14.16 5.84
CA ALA A 33 -15.58 -14.06 6.32
C ALA A 33 -15.04 -12.69 5.89
N THR A 34 -14.96 -11.77 6.82
CA THR A 34 -14.33 -10.47 6.60
C THR A 34 -12.90 -10.58 7.10
N HIS A 35 -11.96 -10.59 6.17
CA HIS A 35 -10.54 -10.53 6.50
C HIS A 35 -10.14 -9.06 6.56
N SER A 36 -9.89 -8.56 7.76
CA SER A 36 -9.17 -7.29 7.92
C SER A 36 -7.69 -7.60 7.92
N PHE A 37 -6.93 -6.99 7.01
CA PHE A 37 -5.48 -6.96 7.16
C PHE A 37 -5.13 -6.38 8.54
N PRO A 38 -4.02 -6.80 9.18
CA PRO A 38 -3.55 -6.23 10.45
C PRO A 38 -3.51 -4.69 10.43
N ARG A 39 -3.39 -4.11 9.23
CA ARG A 39 -3.36 -2.68 8.92
C ARG A 39 -4.69 -1.92 9.07
N TYR A 40 -5.80 -2.59 9.40
CA TYR A 40 -7.06 -1.90 9.73
C TYR A 40 -7.05 -1.31 11.15
N GLN A 41 -6.19 -1.81 12.03
CA GLN A 41 -5.93 -1.14 13.29
C GLN A 41 -5.00 0.04 12.99
N ARG A 42 -5.38 1.25 13.41
CA ARG A 42 -4.61 2.50 13.31
C ARG A 42 -3.33 2.44 14.16
N ASP A 43 -2.53 1.39 14.00
CA ASP A 43 -1.35 1.15 14.78
C ASP A 43 -0.26 2.14 14.37
N ARG A 44 -0.09 3.14 15.23
CA ARG A 44 0.93 4.18 15.09
C ARG A 44 2.34 3.61 15.20
N SER A 45 2.53 2.39 15.71
CA SER A 45 3.84 1.73 15.84
C SER A 45 4.42 1.39 14.46
N VAL A 46 3.67 0.70 13.60
CA VAL A 46 4.06 0.32 12.23
C VAL A 46 4.27 1.57 11.38
N ALA A 47 3.39 2.57 11.51
CA ALA A 47 3.54 3.84 10.81
C ALA A 47 4.83 4.58 11.20
N ARG A 48 5.16 4.63 12.51
CA ARG A 48 6.40 5.24 13.01
C ARG A 48 7.65 4.45 12.59
N TRP A 49 7.60 3.13 12.66
CA TRP A 49 8.71 2.27 12.24
C TRP A 49 8.99 2.45 10.75
N SER A 50 7.96 2.36 9.92
CA SER A 50 8.06 2.56 8.47
C SER A 50 8.62 3.95 8.10
N ALA A 51 8.18 5.01 8.80
CA ALA A 51 8.72 6.36 8.58
C ALA A 51 10.20 6.49 8.98
N ARG A 52 10.65 5.81 10.05
CA ARG A 52 12.05 5.79 10.47
C ARG A 52 12.93 5.04 9.47
N GLU A 53 12.50 3.86 9.03
CA GLU A 53 13.23 3.07 8.05
C GLU A 53 13.32 3.80 6.70
N GLU A 54 12.23 4.45 6.27
CA GLU A 54 12.27 5.30 5.08
C GLU A 54 13.25 6.47 5.22
N ARG A 55 13.29 7.13 6.38
CA ARG A 55 14.26 8.21 6.64
C ARG A 55 15.70 7.69 6.58
N ARG A 56 15.98 6.52 7.17
CA ARG A 56 17.30 5.88 7.13
C ARG A 56 17.72 5.55 5.70
N ALA A 57 16.84 4.92 4.92
CA ALA A 57 17.11 4.59 3.53
C ALA A 57 17.40 5.84 2.67
N ARG A 58 16.63 6.93 2.86
CA ARG A 58 16.90 8.21 2.18
C ARG A 58 18.22 8.84 2.59
N GLN A 59 18.62 8.74 3.85
CA GLN A 59 19.90 9.26 4.32
C GLN A 59 21.07 8.47 3.75
N LEU A 60 20.95 7.14 3.70
CA LEU A 60 21.95 6.27 3.06
C LEU A 60 22.11 6.61 1.58
N LEU A 61 21.00 6.76 0.85
CA LEU A 61 21.02 7.17 -0.56
C LEU A 61 21.71 8.52 -0.75
N ARG A 62 21.37 9.53 0.07
CA ARG A 62 22.02 10.84 -0.02
C ARG A 62 23.53 10.75 0.20
N ARG A 63 23.98 9.91 1.13
CA ARG A 63 25.41 9.67 1.35
C ARG A 63 26.06 9.03 0.13
N GLN A 64 25.47 7.97 -0.41
CA GLN A 64 25.99 7.26 -1.58
C GLN A 64 26.07 8.17 -2.81
N VAL A 65 25.00 8.90 -3.11
CA VAL A 65 24.94 9.87 -4.22
C VAL A 65 25.90 11.05 -3.98
N GLY A 66 26.05 11.51 -2.74
CA GLY A 66 27.00 12.57 -2.40
C GLY A 66 28.45 12.16 -2.65
N SER A 67 28.82 10.92 -2.31
CA SER A 67 30.13 10.36 -2.64
C SER A 67 30.36 10.29 -4.15
N LEU A 68 29.36 9.82 -4.91
CA LEU A 68 29.43 9.78 -6.38
C LEU A 68 29.58 11.20 -6.97
N LEU A 69 28.80 12.18 -6.51
CA LEU A 69 28.93 13.57 -6.94
C LEU A 69 30.30 14.17 -6.61
N GLY A 70 30.91 13.80 -5.49
CA GLY A 70 32.27 14.22 -5.14
C GLY A 70 33.33 13.67 -6.09
N LEU A 71 33.18 12.43 -6.54
CA LEU A 71 34.05 11.81 -7.55
C LEU A 71 33.87 12.47 -8.92
N VAL A 72 32.61 12.70 -9.33
CA VAL A 72 32.26 13.34 -10.61
C VAL A 72 32.78 14.78 -10.69
N ASN A 73 32.62 15.56 -9.62
CA ASN A 73 32.96 16.98 -9.59
C ASN A 73 34.40 17.27 -9.11
N SER A 74 35.29 16.28 -9.10
CA SER A 74 36.66 16.48 -8.64
C SER A 74 37.41 17.49 -9.55
N ALA A 75 38.26 18.33 -8.94
CA ALA A 75 38.83 19.53 -9.56
C ALA A 75 39.74 19.29 -10.79
N ALA A 76 40.06 18.03 -11.10
CA ALA A 76 40.92 17.67 -12.22
C ALA A 76 40.21 17.67 -13.57
N GLY A 77 38.88 17.80 -13.62
CA GLY A 77 38.11 17.80 -14.88
C GLY A 77 38.03 16.44 -15.59
N GLU A 78 38.74 15.44 -15.09
CA GLU A 78 38.64 14.06 -15.53
C GLU A 78 37.77 13.25 -14.58
N LEU A 79 36.77 12.59 -15.15
CA LEU A 79 35.89 11.69 -14.43
C LEU A 79 36.66 10.39 -14.11
N ALA A 80 36.88 10.09 -12.82
CA ALA A 80 37.49 8.83 -12.42
C ALA A 80 36.47 7.67 -12.57
N LEU A 81 36.26 7.22 -13.81
CA LEU A 81 35.30 6.17 -14.19
C LEU A 81 35.46 4.90 -13.34
N ASP A 82 36.70 4.44 -13.15
CA ASP A 82 37.01 3.26 -12.34
C ASP A 82 36.57 3.41 -10.88
N ALA A 83 36.62 4.63 -10.32
CA ALA A 83 36.17 4.90 -8.96
C ALA A 83 34.64 4.99 -8.87
N VAL A 84 33.99 5.53 -9.90
CA VAL A 84 32.52 5.63 -9.98
C VAL A 84 31.88 4.24 -10.02
N ASP A 85 32.46 3.31 -10.78
CA ASP A 85 31.95 1.93 -10.92
C ASP A 85 32.02 1.13 -9.61
N THR A 86 32.82 1.56 -8.63
CA THR A 86 32.86 0.94 -7.29
C THR A 86 31.74 1.41 -6.36
N VAL A 87 31.02 2.48 -6.70
CA VAL A 87 29.96 3.05 -5.85
C VAL A 87 28.63 2.36 -6.16
N ASP A 88 28.31 1.32 -5.40
CA ASP A 88 26.98 0.69 -5.45
C ASP A 88 25.93 1.57 -4.74
N VAL A 89 24.99 2.09 -5.53
CA VAL A 89 23.84 2.86 -5.04
C VAL A 89 22.62 1.96 -4.98
N SER A 90 22.35 1.42 -3.79
CA SER A 90 21.21 0.55 -3.60
C SER A 90 19.88 1.31 -3.85
N PRO A 91 18.92 0.73 -4.59
CA PRO A 91 17.65 1.37 -4.85
C PRO A 91 16.86 1.58 -3.56
N VAL A 92 16.43 2.81 -3.30
CA VAL A 92 15.61 3.12 -2.11
C VAL A 92 14.22 2.53 -2.27
N ARG A 93 13.92 1.52 -1.45
CA ARG A 93 12.57 0.99 -1.32
C ARG A 93 11.75 1.92 -0.41
N HIS A 94 10.85 2.69 -1.01
CA HIS A 94 9.94 3.55 -0.26
C HIS A 94 8.97 2.75 0.62
N ARG A 95 8.39 3.45 1.61
CA ARG A 95 7.38 3.07 2.62
C ARG A 95 6.47 1.88 2.30
N ARG A 96 6.08 1.71 1.03
CA ARG A 96 5.20 0.64 0.56
C ARG A 96 5.82 -0.76 0.64
N GLY A 97 7.15 -0.91 0.60
CA GLY A 97 7.81 -2.22 0.72
C GLY A 97 7.70 -2.82 2.12
N SER A 98 7.97 -2.02 3.15
CA SER A 98 7.83 -2.41 4.56
C SER A 98 6.37 -2.58 4.97
N LEU A 99 5.45 -1.86 4.33
CA LEU A 99 4.04 -2.17 4.44
C LEU A 99 3.80 -3.55 3.85
N TRP A 100 4.10 -3.83 2.58
CA TRP A 100 3.84 -5.11 1.93
C TRP A 100 4.39 -6.36 2.63
N LEU A 101 5.57 -6.29 3.25
CA LEU A 101 6.25 -7.42 3.90
C LEU A 101 5.86 -7.65 5.37
N ALA A 102 5.01 -6.80 5.95
CA ALA A 102 4.46 -6.94 7.30
C ALA A 102 2.98 -7.36 7.25
#